data_AF-R7J518-F1
#
_entry.id   AF-R7J518-F1
#
_cell.length_a   1.000
_cell.length_b   1.000
_cell.length_c   1.000
_cell.angle_alpha   90.00
_cell.angle_beta   90.00
_cell.angle_gamma   90.00
#
_symmetry.space_group_name_H-M   'P 1'
#
loop_
_entity.id
_entity.type
_entity.pdbx_description
1 polymer ?
#
loop_
_entity_poly.entity_id
_entity_poly.type
_entity_poly.pdbx_seq_one_letter_code
_entity_poly.pdbx_strand_id
1 'polypeptide(L)'
;MNRHYFKGWAITCLQRMGIVAIACIGFLTACTQSRTTQTLDRFTNAQQETLEGNELNVTAGTSWLAEGDYKNFILKGEALTQSDGDARLLFHTDGKTGYDVIFHNGPIDGSRKTGSLASVRNLYRSLAKDNTWFPFEIAVRGKNITVSIQDTTVVCYTEPAQPYRTEEHTGQRLNHGTIALCGMQGNVSFRNLQITPLPDDARNACDTMPIIDEQQDAVIRFQQQDFPVIDYHVHLKGGLTKEMAQAMSMNYGINYGVAPNAGEGGVGRMLANDDEVYAYYDEVKDMPFLCGVQGEGRKWTATFSQEALGIFDYLFTDAMTIVDHKGRLSRIYRPEEVHYDGISKEQYMDHLVDQTVKILTNEPADIFANPTYLPEDMQADYDTYWTDKRINQVLDVLQKYQIALEINARYRIPSLKIIRMAKERGIKFTFGTNNVDANFGKLEYSLEAVQACGLTPDDLWFPTMSIRRTRPVVIYNKF
;
A
#
# COMPACT_ATOMS: atom_id res chain seq x y z
N MET A 1 49.59 20.76 45.99
CA MET A 1 50.52 20.91 47.13
C MET A 1 49.71 21.39 48.34
N ASN A 2 49.79 20.64 49.46
CA ASN A 2 49.40 20.94 50.86
C ASN A 2 47.95 21.43 51.10
N ARG A 3 46.99 20.73 51.75
CA ARG A 3 46.93 19.88 52.96
C ARG A 3 47.33 20.56 54.28
N HIS A 4 46.40 20.48 55.25
CA HIS A 4 46.47 20.64 56.72
C HIS A 4 46.08 22.02 57.32
N TYR A 5 45.35 22.17 58.45
CA TYR A 5 44.45 21.36 59.31
C TYR A 5 44.11 22.22 60.59
N PHE A 6 43.15 21.77 61.44
CA PHE A 6 42.90 22.12 62.88
C PHE A 6 42.29 23.52 63.22
N LYS A 7 41.41 23.75 64.22
CA LYS A 7 40.54 23.00 65.17
C LYS A 7 39.81 24.03 66.08
N GLY A 8 38.62 23.70 66.60
CA GLY A 8 38.11 24.14 67.93
C GLY A 8 37.04 25.25 67.94
N TRP A 9 36.04 25.35 68.82
CA TRP A 9 35.53 24.69 70.05
C TRP A 9 33.99 24.96 70.09
N ALA A 10 33.10 23.98 70.27
CA ALA A 10 32.35 23.62 71.49
C ALA A 10 31.39 24.70 72.12
N ILE A 11 30.11 24.29 72.27
CA ILE A 11 29.15 24.51 73.41
C ILE A 11 27.76 25.11 73.04
N THR A 12 26.78 24.18 73.08
CA THR A 12 25.33 24.24 73.45
C THR A 12 24.44 25.43 73.09
N CYS A 13 23.29 25.13 72.46
CA CYS A 13 21.99 25.27 73.14
C CYS A 13 20.91 24.42 72.44
N LEU A 14 20.28 23.51 73.18
CA LEU A 14 19.04 22.83 72.79
C LEU A 14 17.88 23.84 72.89
N GLN A 15 17.10 24.03 71.83
CA GLN A 15 15.70 24.42 71.97
C GLN A 15 14.86 23.76 70.87
N ARG A 16 13.88 22.98 71.35
CA ARG A 16 12.85 22.30 70.59
C ARG A 16 11.93 23.31 69.89
N MET A 17 11.74 23.17 68.58
CA MET A 17 10.50 23.58 67.91
C MET A 17 10.10 22.50 66.92
N GLY A 18 8.84 22.07 67.02
CA GLY A 18 8.28 20.91 66.34
C GLY A 18 8.19 21.08 64.83
N ILE A 19 8.55 20.02 64.12
CA ILE A 19 8.29 19.83 62.70
C ILE A 19 6.88 19.24 62.59
N VAL A 20 5.94 19.99 62.01
CA VAL A 20 4.73 19.42 61.40
C VAL A 20 5.03 19.31 59.90
N ALA A 21 5.54 18.15 59.50
CA ALA A 21 5.63 17.78 58.09
C ALA A 21 4.30 17.12 57.71
N ILE A 22 3.48 17.83 56.94
CA ILE A 22 2.33 17.23 56.26
C ILE A 22 2.90 16.34 55.15
N ALA A 23 2.95 15.04 55.42
CA ALA A 23 3.24 14.03 54.41
C ALA A 23 1.99 13.89 53.52
N CYS A 24 1.98 14.59 52.38
CA CYS A 24 1.11 14.21 51.27
C CYS A 24 1.63 12.90 50.69
N ILE A 25 1.18 11.78 51.25
CA ILE A 25 1.34 10.46 50.63
C ILE A 25 0.35 10.44 49.46
N GLY A 26 0.84 10.81 48.28
CA GLY A 26 0.19 10.49 47.03
C GLY A 26 0.15 8.97 46.90
N PHE A 27 -1.05 8.40 46.90
CA PHE A 27 -1.28 7.05 46.41
C PHE A 27 -1.03 7.06 44.90
N LEU A 28 0.22 6.81 44.49
CA LEU A 28 0.49 6.24 43.19
C LEU A 28 0.13 4.75 43.29
N THR A 29 -1.15 4.44 43.11
CA THR A 29 -1.53 3.08 42.72
C THR A 29 -1.01 2.86 41.32
N ALA A 30 0.21 2.32 41.21
CA ALA A 30 0.59 1.60 40.01
C ALA A 30 -0.37 0.40 39.92
N CYS A 31 -1.45 0.58 39.17
CA CYS A 31 -2.36 -0.51 38.85
C CYS A 31 -1.53 -1.57 38.14
N THR A 32 -1.18 -2.64 38.85
CA THR A 32 -0.85 -3.92 38.21
C THR A 32 -2.11 -4.35 37.48
N GLN A 33 -2.25 -3.92 36.23
CA GLN A 33 -3.35 -4.33 35.37
C GLN A 33 -3.31 -5.85 35.32
N SER A 34 -4.41 -6.48 35.75
CA SER A 34 -4.53 -7.93 35.69
C SER A 34 -4.26 -8.37 34.25
N ARG A 35 -3.28 -9.26 34.06
CA ARG A 35 -2.89 -9.80 32.74
C ARG A 35 -3.91 -10.81 32.19
N THR A 36 -5.12 -10.78 32.72
CA THR A 36 -6.24 -11.60 32.29
C THR A 36 -6.90 -10.93 31.10
N THR A 37 -7.35 -11.73 30.14
CA THR A 37 -8.21 -11.27 29.06
C THR A 37 -9.49 -10.66 29.63
N GLN A 38 -9.87 -9.51 29.09
CA GLN A 38 -11.05 -8.74 29.48
C GLN A 38 -11.94 -8.57 28.25
N THR A 39 -13.25 -8.70 28.44
CA THR A 39 -14.23 -8.35 27.41
C THR A 39 -14.37 -6.83 27.37
N LEU A 40 -14.39 -6.26 26.16
CA LEU A 40 -14.74 -4.85 25.94
C LEU A 40 -16.18 -4.79 25.43
N ASP A 41 -17.13 -4.78 26.35
CA ASP A 41 -18.59 -4.78 26.07
C ASP A 41 -19.29 -3.52 26.58
N ARG A 42 -18.54 -2.50 27.01
CA ARG A 42 -19.08 -1.23 27.50
C ARG A 42 -18.18 -0.06 27.09
N PHE A 43 -18.77 0.91 26.41
CA PHE A 43 -18.12 2.13 25.95
C PHE A 43 -18.97 3.34 26.31
N THR A 44 -18.34 4.50 26.48
CA THR A 44 -19.01 5.76 26.80
C THR A 44 -18.62 6.87 25.83
N ASN A 45 -19.52 7.83 25.57
CA ASN A 45 -19.22 8.99 24.74
C ASN A 45 -19.11 10.28 25.56
N ALA A 46 -18.83 11.40 24.89
CA ALA A 46 -18.70 12.72 25.53
C ALA A 46 -19.98 13.22 26.21
N GLN A 47 -21.14 12.70 25.81
CA GLN A 47 -22.46 12.98 26.39
C GLN A 47 -22.80 12.08 27.58
N GLN A 48 -21.86 11.21 28.00
CA GLN A 48 -22.04 10.19 29.05
C GLN A 48 -23.11 9.14 28.71
N GLU A 49 -23.44 8.99 27.43
CA GLU A 49 -24.24 7.86 26.96
C GLU A 49 -23.37 6.60 26.94
N THR A 50 -24.00 5.44 27.04
CA THR A 50 -23.32 4.14 27.07
C THR A 50 -23.72 3.31 25.87
N LEU A 51 -22.73 2.72 25.21
CA LEU A 51 -22.88 1.64 24.22
C LEU A 51 -22.41 0.36 24.88
N GLU A 52 -23.33 -0.57 25.15
CA GLU A 52 -23.01 -1.80 25.88
C GLU A 52 -23.66 -3.05 25.26
N GLY A 53 -23.03 -4.19 25.50
CA GLY A 53 -23.45 -5.50 25.00
C GLY A 53 -22.39 -6.17 24.14
N ASN A 54 -22.72 -7.38 23.68
CA ASN A 54 -21.79 -8.17 22.89
C ASN A 54 -21.64 -7.69 21.43
N GLU A 55 -22.64 -6.98 20.90
CA GLU A 55 -22.64 -6.39 19.57
C GLU A 55 -22.84 -4.88 19.67
N LEU A 56 -21.83 -4.14 19.20
CA LEU A 56 -21.70 -2.71 19.33
C LEU A 56 -21.85 -2.10 17.94
N ASN A 57 -22.90 -1.32 17.73
CA ASN A 57 -23.17 -0.67 16.45
C ASN A 57 -22.67 0.77 16.49
N VAL A 58 -21.81 1.13 15.54
CA VAL A 58 -21.17 2.44 15.47
C VAL A 58 -21.64 3.14 14.20
N THR A 59 -22.26 4.30 14.38
CA THR A 59 -22.82 5.10 13.28
C THR A 59 -22.02 6.37 13.06
N ALA A 60 -22.12 6.92 11.85
CA ALA A 60 -21.45 8.15 11.45
C ALA A 60 -21.59 9.28 12.49
N GLY A 61 -20.46 9.89 12.86
CA GLY A 61 -20.40 11.00 13.81
C GLY A 61 -20.36 10.59 15.29
N THR A 62 -20.43 9.30 15.61
CA THR A 62 -20.32 8.80 16.99
C THR A 62 -18.88 8.44 17.35
N SER A 63 -18.51 8.61 18.62
CA SER A 63 -17.23 8.20 19.18
C SER A 63 -17.46 7.63 20.58
N TRP A 64 -16.96 6.41 20.80
CA TRP A 64 -17.22 5.61 22.00
C TRP A 64 -15.88 5.15 22.58
N LEU A 65 -15.61 5.45 23.84
CA LEU A 65 -14.36 5.10 24.53
C LEU A 65 -14.61 3.97 25.52
N ALA A 66 -13.77 2.95 25.47
CA ALA A 66 -13.76 1.87 26.45
C ALA A 66 -13.20 2.36 27.79
N GLU A 67 -13.50 1.61 28.86
CA GLU A 67 -12.76 1.74 30.11
C GLU A 67 -11.39 1.05 30.02
N GLY A 68 -10.43 1.58 30.77
CA GLY A 68 -9.08 1.02 30.89
C GLY A 68 -7.99 1.89 30.27
N ASP A 69 -6.75 1.52 30.57
CA ASP A 69 -5.53 2.17 30.08
C ASP A 69 -4.56 1.06 29.69
N TYR A 70 -4.22 0.97 28.41
CA TYR A 70 -3.48 -0.16 27.84
C TYR A 70 -2.21 0.34 27.16
N LYS A 71 -1.11 -0.40 27.35
CA LYS A 71 0.21 -0.08 26.78
C LYS A 71 0.71 -1.15 25.81
N ASN A 72 0.63 -2.41 26.20
CA ASN A 72 0.92 -3.55 25.35
C ASN A 72 -0.26 -4.51 25.47
N PHE A 73 -0.79 -4.97 24.36
CA PHE A 73 -1.99 -5.79 24.37
C PHE A 73 -2.16 -6.57 23.07
N ILE A 74 -3.06 -7.55 23.12
CA ILE A 74 -3.69 -8.16 21.96
C ILE A 74 -5.19 -7.88 22.08
N LEU A 75 -5.76 -7.19 21.10
CA LEU A 75 -7.19 -6.93 20.95
C LEU A 75 -7.71 -7.80 19.81
N LYS A 76 -8.71 -8.63 20.11
CA LYS A 76 -9.40 -9.48 19.15
C LYS A 76 -10.86 -9.10 19.07
N GLY A 77 -11.46 -9.31 17.91
CA GLY A 77 -12.88 -9.08 17.72
C GLY A 77 -13.34 -9.54 16.35
N GLU A 78 -14.61 -9.34 16.08
CA GLU A 78 -15.17 -9.41 14.74
C GLU A 78 -15.78 -8.07 14.37
N ALA A 79 -15.72 -7.72 13.09
CA ALA A 79 -16.38 -6.55 12.54
C ALA A 79 -17.27 -6.94 11.37
N LEU A 80 -18.29 -6.12 11.10
CA LEU A 80 -19.14 -6.19 9.93
C LEU A 80 -19.34 -4.77 9.41
N THR A 81 -18.95 -4.54 8.16
CA THR A 81 -19.22 -3.27 7.45
C THR A 81 -20.46 -3.43 6.59
N GLN A 82 -21.31 -2.42 6.55
CA GLN A 82 -22.26 -2.26 5.45
C GLN A 82 -21.53 -1.74 4.20
N SER A 83 -22.19 -1.74 3.05
CA SER A 83 -21.56 -1.38 1.76
C SER A 83 -20.94 0.03 1.73
N ASP A 84 -21.45 0.96 2.54
CA ASP A 84 -20.92 2.33 2.73
C ASP A 84 -20.32 2.54 4.14
N GLY A 85 -20.16 1.45 4.90
CA GLY A 85 -19.64 1.48 6.26
C GLY A 85 -18.18 1.91 6.28
N ASP A 86 -17.88 2.92 7.09
CA ASP A 86 -16.54 3.35 7.42
C ASP A 86 -16.46 3.68 8.93
N ALA A 87 -15.58 2.98 9.64
CA ALA A 87 -15.28 3.23 11.04
C ALA A 87 -13.78 3.20 11.31
N ARG A 88 -13.42 3.72 12.48
CA ARG A 88 -12.07 3.74 13.04
C ARG A 88 -12.05 3.10 14.42
N LEU A 89 -11.09 2.23 14.66
CA LEU A 89 -10.75 1.76 15.99
C LEU A 89 -9.44 2.40 16.43
N LEU A 90 -9.51 3.31 17.40
CA LEU A 90 -8.35 4.02 17.94
C LEU A 90 -7.79 3.26 19.13
N PHE A 91 -6.47 3.29 19.32
CA PHE A 91 -5.79 2.75 20.50
C PHE A 91 -4.64 3.64 20.95
N HIS A 92 -4.23 3.48 22.21
CA HIS A 92 -3.36 4.44 22.91
C HIS A 92 -3.92 5.86 22.83
N THR A 93 -5.24 5.97 22.93
CA THR A 93 -5.97 7.20 22.68
C THR A 93 -6.63 7.73 23.95
N ASP A 94 -6.80 9.04 23.98
CA ASP A 94 -7.70 9.82 24.84
C ASP A 94 -8.95 10.30 24.07
N GLY A 95 -9.17 9.76 22.87
CA GLY A 95 -10.15 10.23 21.89
C GLY A 95 -9.57 11.17 20.83
N LYS A 96 -8.29 11.58 20.95
CA LYS A 96 -7.62 12.48 19.98
C LYS A 96 -6.27 11.98 19.49
N THR A 97 -5.52 11.33 20.37
CA THR A 97 -4.14 10.87 20.10
C THR A 97 -4.08 9.37 19.81
N GLY A 98 -2.90 8.85 19.50
CA GLY A 98 -2.68 7.42 19.25
C GLY A 98 -2.87 7.06 17.78
N TYR A 99 -3.13 5.78 17.51
CA TYR A 99 -3.29 5.27 16.15
C TYR A 99 -4.70 4.73 15.94
N ASP A 100 -5.16 4.73 14.70
CA ASP A 100 -6.43 4.17 14.28
C ASP A 100 -6.30 3.12 13.18
N VAL A 101 -7.09 2.05 13.34
CA VAL A 101 -7.29 1.02 12.34
C VAL A 101 -8.61 1.26 11.62
N ILE A 102 -8.55 1.21 10.29
CA ILE A 102 -9.70 1.43 9.40
C ILE A 102 -10.56 0.17 9.28
N PHE A 103 -11.88 0.35 9.26
CA PHE A 103 -12.88 -0.66 8.93
C PHE A 103 -13.77 -0.11 7.82
N HIS A 104 -13.34 -0.32 6.58
CA HIS A 104 -14.01 0.07 5.36
C HIS A 104 -13.67 -0.95 4.26
N ASN A 105 -14.66 -1.71 3.82
CA ASN A 105 -14.47 -2.69 2.74
C ASN A 105 -14.83 -2.04 1.39
N GLY A 106 -15.69 -2.67 0.59
CA GLY A 106 -16.04 -2.17 -0.73
C GLY A 106 -14.94 -2.34 -1.80
N PRO A 107 -15.13 -1.68 -2.95
CA PRO A 107 -14.29 -1.87 -4.13
C PRO A 107 -12.94 -1.16 -4.03
N ILE A 108 -11.98 -1.54 -4.88
CA ILE A 108 -10.65 -0.91 -4.97
C ILE A 108 -10.77 0.40 -5.77
N ASP A 109 -10.99 1.51 -5.07
CA ASP A 109 -11.33 2.83 -5.63
C ASP A 109 -10.39 3.96 -5.17
N GLY A 110 -9.28 3.60 -4.52
CA GLY A 110 -8.31 4.56 -3.97
C GLY A 110 -8.61 5.03 -2.55
N SER A 111 -9.78 4.67 -1.98
CA SER A 111 -10.00 4.86 -0.54
C SER A 111 -9.24 3.82 0.29
N ARG A 112 -8.89 4.20 1.52
CA ARG A 112 -8.17 3.33 2.46
C ARG A 112 -9.09 2.24 2.97
N LYS A 113 -8.59 1.01 3.04
CA LYS A 113 -9.40 -0.20 3.30
C LYS A 113 -9.15 -0.82 4.67
N THR A 114 -10.05 -1.71 5.06
CA THR A 114 -10.04 -2.44 6.33
C THR A 114 -8.66 -3.00 6.65
N GLY A 115 -8.19 -2.74 7.87
CA GLY A 115 -6.88 -3.16 8.37
C GLY A 115 -5.77 -2.13 8.16
N SER A 116 -6.01 -1.04 7.41
CA SER A 116 -5.06 0.08 7.31
C SER A 116 -4.74 0.64 8.68
N LEU A 117 -3.46 0.88 8.96
CA LEU A 117 -3.03 1.77 10.03
C LEU A 117 -3.01 3.18 9.43
N ALA A 118 -4.04 3.96 9.71
CA ALA A 118 -4.38 5.15 8.92
C ALA A 118 -3.20 6.12 8.82
N SER A 119 -2.91 6.58 7.60
CA SER A 119 -1.87 7.56 7.29
C SER A 119 -0.43 7.14 7.66
N VAL A 120 -0.21 5.84 7.89
CA VAL A 120 1.11 5.24 8.21
C VAL A 120 1.37 4.00 7.36
N ARG A 121 0.42 3.06 7.34
CA ARG A 121 0.41 1.86 6.48
C ARG A 121 -1.00 1.69 5.93
N ASN A 122 -1.31 2.49 4.91
CA ASN A 122 -2.59 2.42 4.23
C ASN A 122 -2.65 1.18 3.33
N LEU A 123 -3.80 0.52 3.32
CA LEU A 123 -4.16 -0.56 2.42
C LEU A 123 -5.21 -0.04 1.43
N TYR A 124 -5.16 -0.50 0.18
CA TYR A 124 -6.13 -0.11 -0.85
C TYR A 124 -7.01 -1.27 -1.33
N ARG A 125 -6.82 -2.46 -0.75
CA ARG A 125 -7.67 -3.63 -0.95
C ARG A 125 -8.00 -4.27 0.40
N SER A 126 -9.27 -4.62 0.61
CA SER A 126 -9.69 -5.39 1.78
C SER A 126 -9.71 -6.89 1.46
N LEU A 127 -9.33 -7.71 2.44
CA LEU A 127 -9.57 -9.16 2.43
C LEU A 127 -10.98 -9.53 2.92
N ALA A 128 -11.65 -8.60 3.60
CA ALA A 128 -13.00 -8.78 4.11
C ALA A 128 -14.05 -8.28 3.10
N LYS A 129 -15.26 -8.83 3.21
CA LYS A 129 -16.41 -8.47 2.37
C LYS A 129 -17.46 -7.76 3.21
N ASP A 130 -18.19 -6.84 2.57
CA ASP A 130 -19.35 -6.22 3.18
C ASP A 130 -20.42 -7.24 3.58
N ASN A 131 -21.20 -6.87 4.59
CA ASN A 131 -22.34 -7.63 5.10
C ASN A 131 -21.98 -9.04 5.61
N THR A 132 -20.70 -9.28 5.92
CA THR A 132 -20.20 -10.54 6.48
C THR A 132 -19.36 -10.21 7.70
N TRP A 133 -19.57 -10.97 8.79
CA TRP A 133 -18.69 -10.87 9.95
C TRP A 133 -17.30 -11.42 9.60
N PHE A 134 -16.26 -10.66 9.91
CA PHE A 134 -14.88 -11.08 9.75
C PHE A 134 -14.08 -10.83 11.02
N PRO A 135 -13.20 -11.77 11.43
CA PRO A 135 -12.37 -11.56 12.59
C PRO A 135 -11.20 -10.61 12.28
N PHE A 136 -10.75 -9.90 13.30
CA PHE A 136 -9.56 -9.07 13.27
C PHE A 136 -8.75 -9.23 14.56
N GLU A 137 -7.45 -8.96 14.47
CA GLU A 137 -6.55 -8.84 15.62
C GLU A 137 -5.71 -7.57 15.47
N ILE A 138 -5.63 -6.78 16.55
CA ILE A 138 -4.69 -5.67 16.69
C ILE A 138 -3.80 -5.99 17.87
N ALA A 139 -2.50 -6.01 17.67
CA ALA A 139 -1.57 -6.26 18.77
C ALA A 139 -0.44 -5.24 18.80
N VAL A 140 -0.19 -4.75 20.02
CA VAL A 140 0.83 -3.75 20.32
C VAL A 140 1.85 -4.36 21.27
N ARG A 141 3.11 -4.41 20.84
CA ARG A 141 4.23 -5.06 21.53
C ARG A 141 5.43 -4.11 21.54
N GLY A 142 5.52 -3.28 22.57
CA GLY A 142 6.51 -2.22 22.67
C GLY A 142 6.27 -1.15 21.61
N LYS A 143 7.12 -1.13 20.58
CA LYS A 143 7.00 -0.22 19.43
C LYS A 143 6.44 -0.87 18.17
N ASN A 144 6.14 -2.17 18.22
CA ASN A 144 5.59 -2.93 17.09
C ASN A 144 4.06 -2.99 17.17
N ILE A 145 3.40 -2.71 16.05
CA ILE A 145 1.96 -2.78 15.82
C ILE A 145 1.73 -3.82 14.73
N THR A 146 0.89 -4.80 15.00
CA THR A 146 0.39 -5.72 13.98
C THR A 146 -1.11 -5.60 13.84
N VAL A 147 -1.61 -5.60 12.61
CA VAL A 147 -3.03 -5.71 12.30
C VAL A 147 -3.23 -6.93 11.40
N SER A 148 -4.12 -7.83 11.83
CA SER A 148 -4.51 -9.01 11.07
C SER A 148 -6.00 -8.95 10.77
N ILE A 149 -6.35 -9.32 9.54
CA ILE A 149 -7.74 -9.49 9.10
C ILE A 149 -7.88 -10.95 8.68
N GLN A 150 -8.89 -11.64 9.23
CA GLN A 150 -8.94 -13.11 9.19
C GLN A 150 -7.68 -13.69 9.85
N ASP A 151 -6.94 -14.54 9.16
CA ASP A 151 -5.68 -15.13 9.63
C ASP A 151 -4.45 -14.50 8.98
N THR A 152 -4.64 -13.41 8.21
CA THR A 152 -3.58 -12.76 7.44
C THR A 152 -3.16 -11.45 8.11
N THR A 153 -1.87 -11.34 8.49
CA THR A 153 -1.29 -10.06 8.93
C THR A 153 -1.15 -9.12 7.75
N VAL A 154 -1.89 -8.01 7.77
CA VAL A 154 -1.92 -7.04 6.67
C VAL A 154 -1.08 -5.79 6.97
N VAL A 155 -0.79 -5.53 8.25
CA VAL A 155 0.15 -4.50 8.69
C VAL A 155 1.09 -5.08 9.75
N CYS A 156 2.38 -4.81 9.59
CA CYS A 156 3.39 -4.96 10.63
C CYS A 156 4.27 -3.70 10.59
N TYR A 157 4.12 -2.84 11.60
CA TYR A 157 4.78 -1.55 11.68
C TYR A 157 5.53 -1.42 13.00
N THR A 158 6.82 -1.06 12.93
CA THR A 158 7.61 -0.71 14.10
C THR A 158 7.88 0.79 14.10
N GLU A 159 7.29 1.50 15.07
CA GLU A 159 7.49 2.94 15.25
C GLU A 159 8.97 3.22 15.55
N PRO A 160 9.71 3.94 14.68
CA PRO A 160 11.11 4.24 14.93
C PRO A 160 11.25 5.24 16.09
N ALA A 161 12.47 5.42 16.60
CA ALA A 161 12.73 6.38 17.69
C ALA A 161 12.37 7.83 17.32
N GLN A 162 12.49 8.18 16.04
CA GLN A 162 12.14 9.49 15.49
C GLN A 162 11.16 9.32 14.32
N PRO A 163 9.87 9.02 14.60
CA PRO A 163 8.88 8.85 13.55
C PRO A 163 8.61 10.18 12.85
N TYR A 164 8.43 10.12 11.53
CA TYR A 164 8.05 11.28 10.72
C TYR A 164 6.55 11.53 10.90
N ARG A 165 6.18 12.69 11.42
CA ARG A 165 4.78 13.11 11.52
C ARG A 165 4.62 14.53 10.99
N THR A 166 3.59 14.77 10.18
CA THR A 166 3.14 16.11 9.82
C THR A 166 2.52 16.79 11.04
N GLU A 167 2.24 18.10 10.93
CA GLU A 167 1.57 18.84 12.00
C GLU A 167 0.22 18.23 12.40
N GLU A 168 -0.56 17.79 11.40
CA GLU A 168 -1.85 17.12 11.56
C GLU A 168 -1.74 15.80 12.34
N HIS A 169 -0.66 15.04 12.12
CA HIS A 169 -0.46 13.71 12.72
C HIS A 169 0.50 13.71 13.92
N THR A 170 0.75 14.87 14.53
CA THR A 170 1.69 14.99 15.67
C THR A 170 1.35 14.07 16.85
N GLY A 171 0.05 13.84 17.08
CA GLY A 171 -0.47 12.96 18.14
C GLY A 171 -0.41 11.46 17.83
N GLN A 172 -0.03 11.07 16.61
CA GLN A 172 0.01 9.68 16.15
C GLN A 172 1.28 8.97 16.62
N ARG A 173 1.33 8.66 17.92
CA ARG A 173 2.49 8.07 18.61
C ARG A 173 2.10 6.98 19.59
N LEU A 174 2.97 5.98 19.73
CA LEU A 174 2.78 4.88 20.67
C LEU A 174 3.14 5.35 22.08
N ASN A 175 2.14 5.31 22.95
CA ASN A 175 2.29 5.56 24.38
C ASN A 175 1.53 4.48 25.19
N HIS A 176 0.43 4.88 25.82
CA HIS A 176 -0.59 4.06 26.45
C HIS A 176 -1.90 4.86 26.39
N GLY A 177 -3.04 4.20 26.55
CA GLY A 177 -4.35 4.84 26.56
C GLY A 177 -5.48 3.84 26.38
N THR A 178 -6.71 4.33 26.23
CA THR A 178 -7.86 3.45 26.02
C THR A 178 -8.01 3.05 24.54
N ILE A 179 -9.07 2.31 24.26
CA ILE A 179 -9.58 1.97 22.94
C ILE A 179 -10.80 2.84 22.65
N ALA A 180 -10.94 3.35 21.43
CA ALA A 180 -12.16 4.03 20.98
C ALA A 180 -12.69 3.46 19.67
N LEU A 181 -14.01 3.48 19.50
CA LEU A 181 -14.71 3.16 18.26
C LEU A 181 -15.36 4.43 17.73
N CYS A 182 -15.02 4.82 16.50
CA CYS A 182 -15.52 6.04 15.87
C CYS A 182 -16.19 5.71 14.53
N GLY A 183 -17.43 6.17 14.33
CA GLY A 183 -18.14 6.01 13.07
C GLY A 183 -17.90 7.19 12.15
N MET A 184 -17.44 6.91 10.93
CA MET A 184 -17.13 7.94 9.93
C MET A 184 -18.27 8.06 8.91
N GLN A 185 -18.72 6.91 8.38
CA GLN A 185 -19.80 6.83 7.40
C GLN A 185 -20.58 5.52 7.59
N GLY A 186 -21.86 5.54 7.24
CA GLY A 186 -22.71 4.36 7.31
C GLY A 186 -22.78 3.76 8.71
N ASN A 187 -22.89 2.43 8.77
CA ASN A 187 -22.87 1.65 10.00
C ASN A 187 -21.80 0.55 9.93
N VAL A 188 -21.04 0.42 11.01
CA VAL A 188 -20.11 -0.69 11.24
C VAL A 188 -20.42 -1.29 12.60
N SER A 189 -20.60 -2.61 12.61
CA SER A 189 -20.86 -3.38 13.83
C SER A 189 -19.57 -4.07 14.28
N PHE A 190 -19.33 -4.07 15.59
CA PHE A 190 -18.24 -4.80 16.24
C PHE A 190 -18.84 -5.80 17.23
N ARG A 191 -18.23 -6.97 17.38
CA ARG A 191 -18.65 -7.92 18.42
C ARG A 191 -17.50 -8.73 18.98
N ASN A 192 -17.75 -9.38 20.12
CA ASN A 192 -16.81 -10.29 20.77
C ASN A 192 -15.44 -9.63 21.01
N LEU A 193 -15.42 -8.34 21.35
CA LEU A 193 -14.18 -7.60 21.58
C LEU A 193 -13.52 -8.09 22.88
N GLN A 194 -12.27 -8.55 22.77
CA GLN A 194 -11.49 -9.06 23.88
C GLN A 194 -10.09 -8.47 23.86
N ILE A 195 -9.67 -7.88 24.97
CA ILE A 195 -8.33 -7.33 25.14
C ILE A 195 -7.53 -8.13 26.17
N THR A 196 -6.30 -8.50 25.81
CA THR A 196 -5.37 -9.21 26.68
C THR A 196 -4.13 -8.36 26.87
N PRO A 197 -3.93 -7.75 28.06
CA PRO A 197 -2.71 -7.01 28.36
C PRO A 197 -1.47 -7.91 28.28
N LEU A 198 -0.39 -7.37 27.71
CA LEU A 198 0.90 -8.04 27.56
C LEU A 198 1.96 -7.42 28.47
N PRO A 199 3.02 -8.17 28.85
CA PRO A 199 4.13 -7.62 29.61
C PRO A 199 4.95 -6.62 28.78
N ASP A 200 5.70 -5.74 29.45
CA ASP A 200 6.52 -4.70 28.81
C ASP A 200 7.65 -5.24 27.91
N ASP A 201 8.09 -6.46 28.17
CA ASP A 201 9.10 -7.18 27.39
C ASP A 201 8.52 -8.01 26.25
N ALA A 202 7.20 -7.97 26.00
CA ALA A 202 6.59 -8.65 24.87
C ALA A 202 7.20 -8.18 23.53
N ARG A 203 7.50 -9.13 22.65
CA ARG A 203 8.09 -8.88 21.32
C ARG A 203 7.35 -9.66 20.25
N ASN A 204 7.41 -9.14 19.03
CA ASN A 204 6.99 -9.86 17.84
C ASN A 204 8.21 -10.58 17.23
N ALA A 205 8.30 -11.90 17.39
CA ALA A 205 9.42 -12.67 16.85
C ALA A 205 9.37 -12.79 15.30
N CYS A 206 8.22 -12.51 14.68
CA CYS A 206 8.04 -12.54 13.24
C CYS A 206 8.44 -11.22 12.56
N ASP A 207 8.60 -10.13 13.33
CA ASP A 207 9.10 -8.86 12.80
C ASP A 207 10.62 -8.95 12.58
N THR A 208 10.98 -9.39 11.38
CA THR A 208 12.37 -9.66 10.97
C THR A 208 12.90 -8.63 9.98
N MET A 209 12.06 -7.70 9.54
CA MET A 209 12.43 -6.66 8.61
C MET A 209 13.21 -5.53 9.33
N PRO A 210 14.15 -4.87 8.64
CA PRO A 210 14.90 -3.77 9.23
C PRO A 210 13.99 -2.57 9.52
N ILE A 211 14.23 -1.92 10.67
CA ILE A 211 13.57 -0.66 11.05
C ILE A 211 13.86 0.40 9.98
N ILE A 212 12.81 1.06 9.50
CA ILE A 212 12.91 2.14 8.53
C ILE A 212 13.22 3.47 9.23
N ASP A 213 14.20 4.20 8.71
CA ASP A 213 14.39 5.61 9.06
C ASP A 213 13.37 6.46 8.29
N GLU A 214 12.25 6.75 8.95
CA GLU A 214 11.18 7.59 8.40
C GLU A 214 11.62 9.01 8.05
N GLN A 215 12.71 9.52 8.65
CA GLN A 215 13.23 10.84 8.30
C GLN A 215 13.81 10.89 6.88
N GLN A 216 14.19 9.75 6.30
CA GLN A 216 14.73 9.64 4.94
C GLN A 216 13.80 8.88 3.98
N ASP A 217 12.71 8.28 4.49
CA ASP A 217 11.79 7.50 3.66
C ASP A 217 10.74 8.39 2.97
N ALA A 218 10.71 8.40 1.63
CA ALA A 218 9.72 9.16 0.90
C ALA A 218 8.31 8.61 1.11
N VAL A 219 8.15 7.29 1.29
CA VAL A 219 6.83 6.63 1.31
C VAL A 219 5.97 7.12 2.46
N ILE A 220 6.52 7.21 3.69
CA ILE A 220 5.75 7.69 4.86
C ILE A 220 5.21 9.13 4.67
N ARG A 221 5.89 9.97 3.88
CA ARG A 221 5.42 11.34 3.58
C ARG A 221 4.16 11.32 2.72
N PHE A 222 4.08 10.40 1.75
CA PHE A 222 2.88 10.18 0.95
C PHE A 222 1.76 9.54 1.77
N GLN A 223 2.10 8.57 2.64
CA GLN A 223 1.14 7.95 3.55
C GLN A 223 0.47 8.99 4.47
N GLN A 224 1.23 9.93 5.02
CA GLN A 224 0.74 11.03 5.86
C GLN A 224 -0.15 12.04 5.13
N GLN A 225 -0.09 12.06 3.79
CA GLN A 225 -0.94 12.86 2.91
C GLN A 225 -2.12 12.05 2.35
N ASP A 226 -2.30 10.81 2.82
CA ASP A 226 -3.25 9.84 2.30
C ASP A 226 -3.13 9.59 0.78
N PHE A 227 -1.93 9.79 0.23
CA PHE A 227 -1.65 9.55 -1.18
C PHE A 227 -1.43 8.05 -1.43
N PRO A 228 -2.13 7.41 -2.40
CA PRO A 228 -1.96 6.00 -2.69
C PRO A 228 -0.59 5.64 -3.26
N VAL A 229 0.14 4.78 -2.54
CA VAL A 229 1.43 4.23 -2.97
C VAL A 229 1.27 2.74 -3.26
N ILE A 230 1.05 2.44 -4.54
CA ILE A 230 0.78 1.09 -5.04
C ILE A 230 1.72 0.81 -6.23
N ASP A 231 2.50 -0.26 -6.16
CA ASP A 231 3.25 -0.80 -7.29
C ASP A 231 2.37 -1.85 -8.00
N TYR A 232 1.84 -1.52 -9.17
CA TYR A 232 0.96 -2.39 -9.95
C TYR A 232 1.74 -3.43 -10.79
N HIS A 233 3.06 -3.44 -10.73
CA HIS A 233 3.87 -4.24 -11.66
C HIS A 233 4.95 -5.03 -10.92
N VAL A 234 4.50 -5.91 -10.01
CA VAL A 234 5.36 -6.84 -9.27
C VAL A 234 5.19 -8.26 -9.80
N HIS A 235 6.30 -8.88 -10.17
CA HIS A 235 6.43 -10.27 -10.56
C HIS A 235 7.03 -11.10 -9.41
N LEU A 236 6.39 -12.20 -9.05
CA LEU A 236 6.93 -13.18 -8.09
C LEU A 236 8.01 -14.05 -8.76
N LYS A 237 9.17 -13.46 -9.05
CA LYS A 237 10.31 -14.08 -9.76
C LYS A 237 11.65 -13.64 -9.19
N GLY A 238 12.73 -14.28 -9.67
CA GLY A 238 14.10 -13.97 -9.24
C GLY A 238 14.32 -14.15 -7.73
N GLY A 239 13.67 -15.16 -7.13
CA GLY A 239 13.74 -15.45 -5.71
C GLY A 239 12.72 -14.73 -4.82
N LEU A 240 11.90 -13.82 -5.37
CA LEU A 240 10.84 -13.17 -4.62
C LEU A 240 9.63 -14.11 -4.44
N THR A 241 9.34 -14.53 -3.21
CA THR A 241 8.10 -15.25 -2.87
C THR A 241 6.97 -14.29 -2.50
N LYS A 242 5.73 -14.79 -2.47
CA LYS A 242 4.57 -14.00 -2.03
C LYS A 242 4.68 -13.55 -0.57
N GLU A 243 5.26 -14.36 0.31
CA GLU A 243 5.49 -14.02 1.72
C GLU A 243 6.55 -12.92 1.85
N MET A 244 7.63 -13.00 1.06
CA MET A 244 8.64 -11.95 1.02
C MET A 244 8.05 -10.62 0.50
N ALA A 245 7.27 -10.68 -0.58
CA ALA A 245 6.59 -9.50 -1.12
C ALA A 245 5.63 -8.89 -0.08
N GLN A 246 4.90 -9.71 0.69
CA GLN A 246 4.02 -9.21 1.75
C GLN A 246 4.81 -8.55 2.89
N ALA A 247 5.90 -9.18 3.34
CA ALA A 247 6.77 -8.60 4.36
C ALA A 247 7.38 -7.26 3.92
N MET A 248 7.81 -7.16 2.67
CA MET A 248 8.29 -5.92 2.07
C MET A 248 7.20 -4.85 1.99
N SER A 249 5.99 -5.21 1.54
CA SER A 249 4.83 -4.31 1.48
C SER A 249 4.52 -3.70 2.84
N MET A 250 4.42 -4.53 3.88
CA MET A 250 4.17 -4.08 5.25
C MET A 250 5.29 -3.18 5.77
N ASN A 251 6.56 -3.56 5.56
CA ASN A 251 7.69 -2.79 6.05
C ASN A 251 7.80 -1.42 5.38
N TYR A 252 7.69 -1.39 4.05
CA TYR A 252 7.89 -0.18 3.25
C TYR A 252 6.66 0.70 3.16
N GLY A 253 5.47 0.17 3.46
CA GLY A 253 4.21 0.91 3.26
C GLY A 253 3.88 1.10 1.78
N ILE A 254 4.22 0.13 0.94
CA ILE A 254 3.89 0.12 -0.50
C ILE A 254 2.99 -1.09 -0.74
N ASN A 255 1.80 -0.85 -1.27
CA ASN A 255 0.90 -1.95 -1.66
C ASN A 255 1.40 -2.54 -2.97
N TYR A 256 1.28 -3.87 -3.14
CA TYR A 256 1.73 -4.55 -4.35
C TYR A 256 0.56 -5.15 -5.12
N GLY A 257 0.57 -4.88 -6.42
CA GLY A 257 -0.15 -5.61 -7.43
C GLY A 257 0.76 -6.70 -7.99
N VAL A 258 0.43 -7.96 -7.68
CA VAL A 258 1.20 -9.11 -8.15
C VAL A 258 0.61 -9.61 -9.46
N ALA A 259 1.47 -9.75 -10.46
CA ALA A 259 1.06 -10.02 -11.82
C ALA A 259 1.96 -11.10 -12.45
N PRO A 260 1.40 -12.27 -12.81
CA PRO A 260 2.10 -13.24 -13.61
C PRO A 260 2.07 -12.81 -15.09
N ASN A 261 2.96 -13.40 -15.88
CA ASN A 261 2.89 -13.27 -17.32
C ASN A 261 1.91 -14.31 -17.89
N ALA A 262 0.88 -13.87 -18.60
CA ALA A 262 -0.01 -14.74 -19.35
C ALA A 262 0.34 -14.68 -20.84
N GLY A 263 0.82 -15.79 -21.41
CA GLY A 263 1.20 -15.89 -22.81
C GLY A 263 2.57 -16.51 -23.01
N GLU A 264 3.32 -15.99 -24.00
CA GLU A 264 4.61 -16.57 -24.41
C GLU A 264 5.73 -15.53 -24.49
N GLY A 265 6.97 -15.98 -24.35
CA GLY A 265 8.15 -15.15 -24.66
C GLY A 265 8.58 -14.13 -23.61
N GLY A 266 7.85 -14.00 -22.50
CA GLY A 266 8.25 -13.19 -21.34
C GLY A 266 9.35 -13.85 -20.49
N VAL A 267 9.81 -13.13 -19.47
CA VAL A 267 10.83 -13.61 -18.51
C VAL A 267 10.19 -13.87 -17.15
N GLY A 268 10.33 -15.09 -16.65
CA GLY A 268 9.81 -15.53 -15.35
C GLY A 268 8.75 -16.62 -15.49
N ARG A 269 7.81 -16.68 -14.53
CA ARG A 269 6.66 -17.59 -14.58
C ARG A 269 5.73 -17.17 -15.71
N MET A 270 5.63 -18.01 -16.74
CA MET A 270 4.72 -17.86 -17.86
C MET A 270 3.54 -18.81 -17.66
N LEU A 271 2.33 -18.28 -17.64
CA LEU A 271 1.10 -19.05 -17.62
C LEU A 271 0.70 -19.38 -19.05
N ALA A 272 0.31 -20.62 -19.30
CA ALA A 272 0.07 -21.14 -20.66
C ALA A 272 -1.40 -21.23 -21.07
N ASN A 273 -2.33 -21.26 -20.10
CA ASN A 273 -3.77 -21.49 -20.33
C ASN A 273 -4.62 -21.03 -19.13
N ASP A 274 -5.94 -21.08 -19.29
CA ASP A 274 -6.92 -20.68 -18.27
C ASP A 274 -6.74 -21.43 -16.93
N ASP A 275 -6.44 -22.73 -16.95
CA ASP A 275 -6.26 -23.53 -15.72
C ASP A 275 -5.09 -23.01 -14.87
N GLU A 276 -3.98 -22.64 -15.52
CA GLU A 276 -2.82 -22.05 -14.84
C GLU A 276 -3.09 -20.64 -14.30
N VAL A 277 -3.95 -19.88 -14.98
CA VAL A 277 -4.42 -18.57 -14.53
C VAL A 277 -5.27 -18.68 -13.27
N TYR A 278 -6.21 -19.63 -13.23
CA TYR A 278 -6.98 -19.90 -12.01
C TYR A 278 -6.11 -20.40 -10.87
N ALA A 279 -5.18 -21.32 -11.15
CA ALA A 279 -4.26 -21.86 -10.14
C ALA A 279 -3.37 -20.75 -9.53
N TYR A 280 -2.89 -19.80 -10.35
CA TYR A 280 -2.15 -18.65 -9.83
C TYR A 280 -3.04 -17.75 -8.97
N TYR A 281 -4.25 -17.45 -9.42
CA TYR A 281 -5.18 -16.62 -8.65
C TYR A 281 -5.47 -17.22 -7.27
N ASP A 282 -5.74 -18.52 -7.20
CA ASP A 282 -5.96 -19.24 -5.94
C ASP A 282 -4.75 -19.23 -5.01
N GLU A 283 -3.54 -19.18 -5.56
CA GLU A 283 -2.29 -19.09 -4.79
C GLU A 283 -2.15 -17.74 -4.04
N VAL A 284 -2.66 -16.65 -4.61
CA VAL A 284 -2.39 -15.27 -4.12
C VAL A 284 -3.63 -14.53 -3.61
N LYS A 285 -4.85 -14.97 -3.93
CA LYS A 285 -6.10 -14.23 -3.63
C LYS A 285 -6.31 -13.89 -2.15
N ASP A 286 -5.77 -14.71 -1.25
CA ASP A 286 -5.91 -14.57 0.21
C ASP A 286 -4.79 -13.69 0.83
N MET A 287 -3.85 -13.22 0.01
CA MET A 287 -2.83 -12.23 0.36
C MET A 287 -3.38 -10.82 0.10
N PRO A 288 -2.90 -9.79 0.81
CA PRO A 288 -3.37 -8.40 0.65
C PRO A 288 -2.78 -7.71 -0.60
N PHE A 289 -2.61 -8.45 -1.69
CA PHE A 289 -2.18 -7.93 -2.99
C PHE A 289 -3.38 -7.57 -3.85
N LEU A 290 -3.21 -6.57 -4.72
CA LEU A 290 -4.03 -6.49 -5.92
C LEU A 290 -3.59 -7.63 -6.85
N CYS A 291 -4.53 -8.24 -7.55
CA CYS A 291 -4.26 -9.34 -8.46
C CYS A 291 -4.29 -8.82 -9.90
N GLY A 292 -3.13 -8.72 -10.54
CA GLY A 292 -3.00 -8.30 -11.94
C GLY A 292 -2.62 -9.47 -12.86
N VAL A 293 -2.64 -9.22 -14.18
CA VAL A 293 -2.02 -10.10 -15.20
C VAL A 293 -1.37 -9.26 -16.29
N GLN A 294 -0.13 -9.62 -16.67
CA GLN A 294 0.54 -9.07 -17.85
C GLN A 294 0.24 -9.94 -19.08
N GLY A 295 -0.35 -9.35 -20.11
CA GLY A 295 -0.51 -9.98 -21.41
C GLY A 295 0.80 -9.98 -22.20
N GLU A 296 1.35 -11.16 -22.49
CA GLU A 296 2.67 -11.33 -23.11
C GLU A 296 2.59 -12.00 -24.50
N GLY A 297 3.62 -11.74 -25.32
CA GLY A 297 3.79 -12.41 -26.62
C GLY A 297 2.74 -12.09 -27.69
N ARG A 298 1.87 -11.08 -27.47
CA ARG A 298 0.82 -10.59 -28.39
C ARG A 298 -0.26 -11.61 -28.80
N LYS A 299 -0.18 -12.87 -28.34
CA LYS A 299 -1.18 -13.93 -28.54
C LYS A 299 -2.12 -14.12 -27.37
N TRP A 300 -1.80 -13.54 -26.21
CA TRP A 300 -2.53 -13.78 -24.96
C TRP A 300 -4.06 -13.59 -25.11
N THR A 301 -4.51 -12.59 -25.86
CA THR A 301 -5.95 -12.36 -26.10
C THR A 301 -6.65 -13.46 -26.89
N ALA A 302 -5.90 -14.26 -27.67
CA ALA A 302 -6.40 -15.46 -28.36
C ALA A 302 -6.27 -16.73 -27.51
N THR A 303 -5.31 -16.75 -26.58
CA THR A 303 -5.00 -17.92 -25.75
C THR A 303 -5.94 -18.05 -24.55
N PHE A 304 -6.26 -16.94 -23.88
CA PHE A 304 -7.02 -16.94 -22.63
C PHE A 304 -8.46 -16.48 -22.83
N SER A 305 -9.39 -17.11 -22.11
CA SER A 305 -10.77 -16.66 -22.11
C SER A 305 -10.94 -15.33 -21.36
N GLN A 306 -11.96 -14.56 -21.74
CA GLN A 306 -12.32 -13.34 -21.02
C GLN A 306 -12.85 -13.63 -19.60
N GLU A 307 -13.34 -14.85 -19.36
CA GLU A 307 -13.76 -15.30 -18.04
C GLU A 307 -12.52 -15.46 -17.13
N ALA A 308 -11.51 -16.21 -17.59
CA ALA A 308 -10.28 -16.43 -16.83
C ALA A 308 -9.51 -15.13 -16.55
N LEU A 309 -9.38 -14.24 -17.54
CA LEU A 309 -8.77 -12.92 -17.34
C LEU A 309 -9.67 -11.99 -16.50
N GLY A 310 -10.97 -12.24 -16.45
CA GLY A 310 -11.97 -11.41 -15.80
C GLY A 310 -11.94 -11.43 -14.27
N ILE A 311 -11.29 -12.43 -13.66
CA ILE A 311 -11.17 -12.59 -12.20
C ILE A 311 -10.13 -11.66 -11.57
N PHE A 312 -9.19 -11.14 -12.36
CA PHE A 312 -8.15 -10.24 -11.89
C PHE A 312 -8.68 -8.81 -11.72
N ASP A 313 -8.07 -8.06 -10.81
CA ASP A 313 -8.40 -6.66 -10.57
C ASP A 313 -8.08 -5.81 -11.81
N TYR A 314 -6.95 -6.10 -12.49
CA TYR A 314 -6.50 -5.35 -13.66
C TYR A 314 -5.72 -6.22 -14.65
N LEU A 315 -5.76 -5.82 -15.93
CA LEU A 315 -4.94 -6.40 -16.99
C LEU A 315 -3.99 -5.34 -17.53
N PHE A 316 -2.78 -5.71 -17.91
CA PHE A 316 -1.87 -4.76 -18.54
C PHE A 316 -1.08 -5.38 -19.68
N THR A 317 -0.62 -4.53 -20.58
CA THR A 317 0.26 -4.89 -21.67
C THR A 317 1.35 -3.85 -21.81
N ASP A 318 2.47 -4.27 -22.39
CA ASP A 318 3.50 -3.38 -22.90
C ASP A 318 3.45 -3.33 -24.44
N ALA A 319 4.31 -2.50 -25.02
CA ALA A 319 4.65 -2.48 -26.44
C ALA A 319 6.14 -2.83 -26.64
N MET A 320 6.68 -3.69 -25.78
CA MET A 320 8.06 -4.14 -25.81
C MET A 320 8.25 -5.42 -26.63
N THR A 321 7.15 -6.12 -26.95
CA THR A 321 7.12 -7.13 -28.01
C THR A 321 6.26 -6.61 -29.17
N ILE A 322 6.88 -6.41 -30.33
CA ILE A 322 6.23 -5.88 -31.54
C ILE A 322 6.36 -6.83 -32.72
N VAL A 323 5.53 -6.62 -33.74
CA VAL A 323 5.80 -7.15 -35.09
C VAL A 323 6.61 -6.08 -35.83
N ASP A 324 7.83 -6.39 -36.23
CA ASP A 324 8.72 -5.43 -36.89
C ASP A 324 8.33 -5.14 -38.35
N HIS A 325 9.07 -4.25 -39.00
CA HIS A 325 8.81 -3.80 -40.38
C HIS A 325 9.03 -4.89 -41.47
N LYS A 326 9.50 -6.08 -41.09
CA LYS A 326 9.59 -7.28 -41.94
C LYS A 326 8.59 -8.37 -41.54
N GLY A 327 7.75 -8.13 -40.54
CA GLY A 327 6.76 -9.09 -40.06
C GLY A 327 7.29 -10.08 -39.02
N ARG A 328 8.50 -9.88 -38.47
CA ARG A 328 9.05 -10.75 -37.42
C ARG A 328 8.55 -10.30 -36.05
N LEU A 329 8.35 -11.23 -35.13
CA LEU A 329 8.23 -10.86 -33.72
C LEU A 329 9.60 -10.39 -33.21
N SER A 330 9.61 -9.22 -32.57
CA SER A 330 10.80 -8.58 -32.04
C SER A 330 10.54 -8.11 -30.62
N ARG A 331 11.37 -8.58 -29.68
CA ARG A 331 11.42 -8.09 -28.29
C ARG A 331 12.43 -6.97 -28.22
N ILE A 332 11.97 -5.73 -28.16
CA ILE A 332 12.83 -4.55 -28.30
C ILE A 332 13.83 -4.36 -27.13
N TYR A 333 13.65 -5.12 -26.04
CA TYR A 333 14.56 -5.17 -24.90
C TYR A 333 15.68 -6.22 -25.06
N ARG A 334 15.69 -6.96 -26.17
CA ARG A 334 16.73 -7.92 -26.53
C ARG A 334 17.48 -7.39 -27.75
N PRO A 335 18.70 -6.85 -27.58
CA PRO A 335 19.45 -6.26 -28.70
C PRO A 335 19.59 -7.18 -29.91
N GLU A 336 19.67 -8.49 -29.69
CA GLU A 336 19.75 -9.51 -30.74
C GLU A 336 18.47 -9.68 -31.57
N GLU A 337 17.31 -9.23 -31.07
CA GLU A 337 16.03 -9.25 -31.78
C GLU A 337 15.67 -7.88 -32.40
N VAL A 338 16.53 -6.86 -32.23
CA VAL A 338 16.35 -5.52 -32.80
C VAL A 338 17.08 -5.44 -34.13
N HIS A 339 16.30 -5.49 -35.22
CA HIS A 339 16.82 -5.46 -36.58
C HIS A 339 16.34 -4.21 -37.31
N TYR A 340 17.29 -3.39 -37.77
CA TYR A 340 17.00 -2.20 -38.56
C TYR A 340 16.91 -2.49 -40.07
N ASP A 341 17.58 -3.53 -40.58
CA ASP A 341 17.52 -3.96 -42.00
C ASP A 341 17.57 -2.82 -43.04
N GLY A 342 18.41 -1.80 -42.77
CA GLY A 342 18.64 -0.67 -43.66
C GLY A 342 17.68 0.52 -43.49
N ILE A 343 16.70 0.46 -42.59
CA ILE A 343 15.90 1.64 -42.21
C ILE A 343 16.64 2.48 -41.17
N SER A 344 16.38 3.78 -41.14
CA SER A 344 16.92 4.67 -40.10
C SER A 344 16.25 4.45 -38.74
N LYS A 345 16.90 4.85 -37.65
CA LYS A 345 16.30 4.84 -36.30
C LYS A 345 15.02 5.69 -36.21
N GLU A 346 14.92 6.77 -37.00
CA GLU A 346 13.69 7.56 -37.13
C GLU A 346 12.55 6.76 -37.77
N GLN A 347 12.83 6.04 -38.86
CA GLN A 347 11.83 5.16 -39.49
C GLN A 347 11.44 4.00 -38.57
N TYR A 348 12.40 3.46 -37.81
CA TYR A 348 12.13 2.46 -36.79
C TYR A 348 11.23 3.00 -35.69
N MET A 349 11.43 4.25 -35.24
CA MET A 349 10.55 4.88 -34.26
C MET A 349 9.13 5.09 -34.76
N ASP A 350 8.95 5.53 -36.00
CA ASP A 350 7.61 5.65 -36.57
C ASP A 350 6.89 4.29 -36.56
N HIS A 351 7.60 3.21 -36.91
CA HIS A 351 7.08 1.85 -36.83
C HIS A 351 6.76 1.41 -35.39
N LEU A 352 7.63 1.70 -34.42
CA LEU A 352 7.41 1.39 -33.01
C LEU A 352 6.16 2.09 -32.46
N VAL A 353 5.94 3.35 -32.83
CA VAL A 353 4.73 4.11 -32.46
C VAL A 353 3.49 3.50 -33.12
N ASP A 354 3.55 3.16 -34.41
CA ASP A 354 2.44 2.51 -35.10
C ASP A 354 2.06 1.17 -34.46
N GLN A 355 3.06 0.35 -34.08
CA GLN A 355 2.82 -0.90 -33.35
C GLN A 355 2.24 -0.64 -31.96
N THR A 356 2.74 0.35 -31.24
CA THR A 356 2.21 0.73 -29.91
C THR A 356 0.74 1.12 -30.01
N VAL A 357 0.38 1.99 -30.96
CA VAL A 357 -1.02 2.39 -31.20
C VAL A 357 -1.87 1.19 -31.59
N LYS A 358 -1.36 0.32 -32.46
CA LYS A 358 -2.05 -0.91 -32.88
C LYS A 358 -2.31 -1.85 -31.69
N ILE A 359 -1.33 -2.10 -30.83
CA ILE A 359 -1.45 -2.94 -29.63
C ILE A 359 -2.51 -2.35 -28.70
N LEU A 360 -2.33 -1.09 -28.31
CA LEU A 360 -3.20 -0.42 -27.34
C LEU A 360 -4.62 -0.24 -27.85
N THR A 361 -4.83 -0.17 -29.16
CA THR A 361 -6.18 -0.14 -29.76
C THR A 361 -6.91 -1.47 -29.57
N ASN A 362 -6.22 -2.60 -29.76
CA ASN A 362 -6.85 -3.90 -29.96
C ASN A 362 -6.82 -4.81 -28.72
N GLU A 363 -5.91 -4.57 -27.79
CA GLU A 363 -5.80 -5.39 -26.57
C GLU A 363 -6.56 -4.79 -25.40
N PRO A 364 -7.40 -5.57 -24.69
CA PRO A 364 -8.25 -5.10 -23.60
C PRO A 364 -7.46 -4.90 -22.29
N ALA A 365 -6.39 -4.12 -22.35
CA ALA A 365 -5.57 -3.74 -21.20
C ALA A 365 -6.14 -2.51 -20.48
N ASP A 366 -5.97 -2.47 -19.17
CA ASP A 366 -6.22 -1.31 -18.31
C ASP A 366 -4.99 -0.40 -18.21
N ILE A 367 -3.78 -0.96 -18.26
CA ILE A 367 -2.52 -0.23 -18.07
C ILE A 367 -1.59 -0.47 -19.27
N PHE A 368 -0.96 0.60 -19.73
CA PHE A 368 0.19 0.56 -20.64
C PHE A 368 1.48 0.57 -19.82
N ALA A 369 2.08 -0.61 -19.67
CA ALA A 369 3.29 -0.84 -18.89
C ALA A 369 4.57 -0.56 -19.70
N ASN A 370 5.65 -0.18 -19.00
CA ASN A 370 6.94 0.23 -19.55
C ASN A 370 6.78 1.22 -20.74
N PRO A 371 5.93 2.25 -20.61
CA PRO A 371 5.58 3.07 -21.75
C PRO A 371 6.82 3.78 -22.26
N THR A 372 6.88 3.98 -23.58
CA THR A 372 7.96 4.70 -24.25
C THR A 372 9.35 4.06 -24.19
N TYR A 373 9.44 2.80 -23.76
CA TYR A 373 10.69 2.05 -23.79
C TYR A 373 11.32 2.05 -25.19
N LEU A 374 12.66 2.18 -25.24
CA LEU A 374 13.44 2.16 -26.47
C LEU A 374 14.51 1.04 -26.42
N PRO A 375 14.87 0.46 -27.58
CA PRO A 375 16.07 -0.37 -27.70
C PRO A 375 17.30 0.28 -27.07
N GLU A 376 18.20 -0.52 -26.51
CA GLU A 376 19.37 -0.07 -25.75
C GLU A 376 20.20 0.99 -26.49
N ASP A 377 20.46 0.79 -27.78
CA ASP A 377 21.27 1.68 -28.61
C ASP A 377 20.53 2.96 -29.07
N MET A 378 19.28 3.15 -28.62
CA MET A 378 18.47 4.35 -28.86
C MET A 378 18.20 5.15 -27.57
N GLN A 379 18.46 4.57 -26.39
CA GLN A 379 18.12 5.18 -25.11
C GLN A 379 18.90 6.47 -24.82
N ALA A 380 20.15 6.58 -25.26
CA ALA A 380 20.97 7.78 -25.06
C ALA A 380 20.37 9.03 -25.71
N ASP A 381 19.59 8.87 -26.78
CA ASP A 381 18.94 9.95 -27.53
C ASP A 381 17.41 9.94 -27.33
N TYR A 382 16.93 9.44 -26.19
CA TYR A 382 15.50 9.22 -25.90
C TYR A 382 14.59 10.40 -26.30
N ASP A 383 14.92 11.62 -25.89
CA ASP A 383 14.11 12.82 -26.16
C ASP A 383 14.13 13.25 -27.64
N THR A 384 15.16 12.83 -28.40
CA THR A 384 15.21 13.05 -29.86
C THR A 384 14.16 12.17 -30.55
N TYR A 385 14.04 10.92 -30.11
CA TYR A 385 13.12 9.95 -30.69
C TYR A 385 11.66 10.19 -30.28
N TRP A 386 11.40 10.55 -29.02
CA TRP A 386 10.07 10.87 -28.53
C TRP A 386 9.68 12.32 -28.80
N THR A 387 9.44 12.62 -30.08
CA THR A 387 8.91 13.92 -30.52
C THR A 387 7.47 14.13 -30.03
N ASP A 388 7.05 15.39 -29.93
CA ASP A 388 5.67 15.75 -29.52
C ASP A 388 4.63 15.05 -30.39
N LYS A 389 4.89 14.92 -31.70
CA LYS A 389 4.01 14.22 -32.63
C LYS A 389 3.79 12.76 -32.20
N ARG A 390 4.88 12.03 -31.94
CA ARG A 390 4.84 10.62 -31.54
C ARG A 390 4.22 10.43 -30.16
N ILE A 391 4.58 11.29 -29.22
CA ILE A 391 3.97 11.31 -27.87
C ILE A 391 2.46 11.50 -28.00
N ASN A 392 2.01 12.50 -28.76
CA ASN A 392 0.58 12.78 -28.93
C ASN A 392 -0.17 11.59 -29.53
N GLN A 393 0.39 10.87 -30.52
CA GLN A 393 -0.23 9.67 -31.08
C GLN A 393 -0.47 8.57 -30.03
N VAL A 394 0.49 8.35 -29.12
CA VAL A 394 0.34 7.37 -28.04
C VAL A 394 -0.67 7.87 -26.99
N LEU A 395 -0.60 9.14 -26.59
CA LEU A 395 -1.54 9.69 -25.62
C LEU A 395 -2.98 9.72 -26.15
N ASP A 396 -3.18 9.93 -27.45
CA ASP A 396 -4.49 9.90 -28.09
C ASP A 396 -5.16 8.52 -27.95
N VAL A 397 -4.40 7.43 -28.13
CA VAL A 397 -4.95 6.07 -27.97
C VAL A 397 -5.23 5.75 -26.50
N LEU A 398 -4.36 6.16 -25.56
CA LEU A 398 -4.58 5.98 -24.13
C LEU A 398 -5.85 6.71 -23.67
N GLN A 399 -6.02 7.97 -24.06
CA GLN A 399 -7.20 8.76 -23.73
C GLN A 399 -8.48 8.16 -24.34
N LYS A 400 -8.44 7.75 -25.61
CA LYS A 400 -9.59 7.16 -26.30
C LYS A 400 -10.08 5.87 -25.64
N TYR A 401 -9.17 5.01 -25.20
CA TYR A 401 -9.49 3.71 -24.62
C TYR A 401 -9.39 3.66 -23.10
N GLN A 402 -9.21 4.82 -22.45
CA GLN A 402 -9.08 4.98 -21.00
C GLN A 402 -8.05 4.03 -20.38
N ILE A 403 -6.90 3.89 -21.06
CA ILE A 403 -5.78 3.08 -20.61
C ILE A 403 -4.87 3.95 -19.75
N ALA A 404 -4.57 3.50 -18.54
CA ALA A 404 -3.67 4.17 -17.63
C ALA A 404 -2.22 4.11 -18.13
N LEU A 405 -1.45 5.16 -17.85
CA LEU A 405 -0.04 5.26 -18.18
C LEU A 405 0.81 4.88 -16.97
N GLU A 406 1.58 3.80 -17.06
CA GLU A 406 2.50 3.42 -15.99
C GLU A 406 3.66 4.42 -15.87
N ILE A 407 4.00 4.83 -14.66
CA ILE A 407 5.28 5.49 -14.36
C ILE A 407 6.21 4.41 -13.82
N ASN A 408 7.07 3.91 -14.70
CA ASN A 408 7.95 2.80 -14.41
C ASN A 408 9.22 3.26 -13.69
N ALA A 409 9.39 2.82 -12.45
CA ALA A 409 10.46 3.27 -11.57
C ALA A 409 11.83 2.75 -11.99
N ARG A 410 11.90 1.51 -12.49
CA ARG A 410 13.15 0.85 -12.86
C ARG A 410 13.78 1.46 -14.11
N TYR A 411 12.98 1.68 -15.15
CA TYR A 411 13.47 2.27 -16.40
C TYR A 411 13.45 3.79 -16.39
N ARG A 412 12.83 4.42 -15.38
CA ARG A 412 12.62 5.87 -15.27
C ARG A 412 11.93 6.44 -16.52
N ILE A 413 10.85 5.78 -16.94
CA ILE A 413 10.01 6.14 -18.09
C ILE A 413 8.53 6.19 -17.69
N PRO A 414 7.71 7.00 -18.38
CA PRO A 414 8.08 7.92 -19.45
C PRO A 414 8.69 9.20 -18.88
N SER A 415 9.34 10.04 -19.69
CA SER A 415 9.94 11.28 -19.17
C SER A 415 8.91 12.22 -18.51
N LEU A 416 9.36 13.10 -17.61
CA LEU A 416 8.47 14.04 -16.91
C LEU A 416 7.66 14.92 -17.86
N LYS A 417 8.19 15.21 -19.07
CA LYS A 417 7.47 15.90 -20.13
C LYS A 417 6.21 15.14 -20.54
N ILE A 418 6.33 13.85 -20.80
CA ILE A 418 5.23 12.99 -21.22
C ILE A 418 4.21 12.84 -20.10
N ILE A 419 4.66 12.71 -18.84
CA ILE A 419 3.78 12.67 -17.66
C ILE A 419 2.94 13.96 -17.57
N ARG A 420 3.54 15.14 -17.75
CA ARG A 420 2.79 16.42 -17.76
C ARG A 420 1.77 16.47 -18.90
N MET A 421 2.16 16.09 -20.11
CA MET A 421 1.25 16.04 -21.26
C MET A 421 0.08 15.07 -21.03
N ALA A 422 0.34 13.91 -20.43
CA ALA A 422 -0.69 12.92 -20.11
C ALA A 422 -1.67 13.45 -19.05
N LYS A 423 -1.15 14.11 -18.01
CA LYS A 423 -1.96 14.75 -16.96
C LYS A 423 -2.88 15.83 -17.52
N GLU A 424 -2.37 16.71 -18.38
CA GLU A 424 -3.15 17.76 -19.05
C GLU A 424 -4.34 17.20 -19.85
N ARG A 425 -4.24 15.95 -20.29
CA ARG A 425 -5.29 15.22 -21.02
C ARG A 425 -6.23 14.42 -20.11
N GLY A 426 -5.99 14.41 -18.80
CA GLY A 426 -6.76 13.63 -17.83
C GLY A 426 -6.49 12.12 -17.87
N ILE A 427 -5.38 11.68 -18.49
CA ILE A 427 -4.96 10.28 -18.47
C ILE A 427 -4.53 9.91 -17.05
N LYS A 428 -5.01 8.77 -16.55
CA LYS A 428 -4.69 8.28 -15.21
C LYS A 428 -3.36 7.54 -15.18
N PHE A 429 -2.73 7.49 -14.01
CA PHE A 429 -1.42 6.88 -13.82
C PHE A 429 -1.47 5.67 -12.90
N THR A 430 -0.56 4.73 -13.15
CA THR A 430 -0.17 3.68 -12.18
C THR A 430 1.33 3.75 -11.95
N PHE A 431 1.82 3.17 -10.86
CA PHE A 431 3.26 3.00 -10.66
C PHE A 431 3.65 1.55 -10.88
N GLY A 432 4.89 1.32 -11.33
CA GLY A 432 5.37 -0.02 -11.61
C GLY A 432 6.88 -0.12 -11.42
N THR A 433 7.38 -1.21 -10.84
CA THR A 433 8.83 -1.49 -10.83
C THR A 433 9.26 -2.44 -11.93
N ASN A 434 8.38 -3.31 -12.42
CA ASN A 434 8.73 -4.38 -13.36
C ASN A 434 10.02 -5.11 -12.93
N ASN A 435 9.99 -5.62 -11.70
CA ASN A 435 11.13 -6.21 -11.03
C ASN A 435 11.64 -7.46 -11.77
N VAL A 436 12.95 -7.71 -11.65
CA VAL A 436 13.60 -8.94 -12.14
C VAL A 436 13.91 -9.92 -11.02
N ASP A 437 14.05 -9.41 -9.80
CA ASP A 437 14.35 -10.15 -8.59
C ASP A 437 13.69 -9.48 -7.37
N ALA A 438 14.06 -9.90 -6.17
CA ALA A 438 13.52 -9.39 -4.92
C ALA A 438 14.04 -7.99 -4.53
N ASN A 439 15.02 -7.42 -5.23
CA ASN A 439 15.58 -6.10 -4.96
C ASN A 439 15.14 -5.07 -6.01
N PHE A 440 13.95 -4.52 -5.83
CA PHE A 440 13.30 -3.66 -6.82
C PHE A 440 12.97 -2.24 -6.32
N GLY A 441 13.57 -1.83 -5.21
CA GLY A 441 13.48 -0.45 -4.70
C GLY A 441 12.11 -0.11 -4.11
N LYS A 442 11.80 1.19 -4.09
CA LYS A 442 10.62 1.77 -3.42
C LYS A 442 9.91 2.82 -4.30
N LEU A 443 9.84 2.57 -5.61
CA LEU A 443 9.18 3.44 -6.58
C LEU A 443 9.80 4.85 -6.67
N GLU A 444 11.11 4.97 -6.50
CA GLU A 444 11.82 6.25 -6.32
C GLU A 444 11.49 7.26 -7.42
N TYR A 445 11.52 6.84 -8.68
CA TYR A 445 11.18 7.71 -9.81
C TYR A 445 9.69 8.04 -9.89
N SER A 446 8.81 7.11 -9.54
CA SER A 446 7.37 7.38 -9.53
C SER A 446 7.03 8.44 -8.49
N LEU A 447 7.63 8.37 -7.30
CA LEU A 447 7.47 9.37 -6.25
C LEU A 447 8.09 10.73 -6.63
N GLU A 448 9.24 10.73 -7.31
CA GLU A 448 9.84 11.92 -7.90
C GLU A 448 8.89 12.57 -8.93
N ALA A 449 8.29 11.76 -9.80
CA ALA A 449 7.35 12.24 -10.83
C ALA A 449 6.08 12.82 -10.24
N VAL A 450 5.55 12.24 -9.15
CA VAL A 450 4.41 12.82 -8.42
C VAL A 450 4.70 14.27 -8.01
N GLN A 451 5.86 14.51 -7.40
CA GLN A 451 6.25 15.86 -6.98
C GLN A 451 6.52 16.78 -8.19
N ALA A 452 7.30 16.32 -9.17
CA ALA A 452 7.75 17.14 -10.29
C ALA A 452 6.65 17.48 -11.32
N CYS A 453 5.58 16.69 -11.35
CA CYS A 453 4.40 16.90 -12.20
C CYS A 453 3.15 17.31 -11.39
N GLY A 454 3.29 17.45 -10.07
CA GLY A 454 2.22 17.84 -9.15
C GLY A 454 1.03 16.87 -9.17
N LEU A 455 1.25 15.57 -9.35
CA LEU A 455 0.19 14.58 -9.41
C LEU A 455 -0.55 14.51 -8.06
N THR A 456 -1.86 14.33 -8.10
CA THR A 456 -2.72 14.15 -6.92
C THR A 456 -3.30 12.73 -6.90
N PRO A 457 -3.93 12.29 -5.79
CA PRO A 457 -4.63 11.00 -5.77
C PRO A 457 -5.66 10.84 -6.89
N ASP A 458 -6.31 11.94 -7.31
CA ASP A 458 -7.27 11.93 -8.42
C ASP A 458 -6.62 11.61 -9.77
N ASP A 459 -5.31 11.78 -9.91
CA ASP A 459 -4.58 11.42 -11.14
C ASP A 459 -4.27 9.92 -11.21
N LEU A 460 -4.46 9.15 -10.14
CA LEU A 460 -4.18 7.72 -10.12
C LEU A 460 -5.35 6.89 -10.68
N TRP A 461 -5.00 5.74 -11.24
CA TRP A 461 -5.96 4.76 -11.74
C TRP A 461 -6.26 3.69 -10.67
N PHE A 462 -7.53 3.32 -10.54
CA PHE A 462 -7.97 2.22 -9.68
C PHE A 462 -8.84 1.23 -10.45
N PRO A 463 -8.90 -0.06 -10.05
CA PRO A 463 -9.70 -1.09 -10.72
C PRO A 463 -11.16 -0.71 -11.00
N THR A 464 -11.81 0.09 -10.15
CA THR A 464 -13.18 0.59 -10.39
C THR A 464 -13.32 1.46 -11.64
N MET A 465 -12.21 2.01 -12.15
CA MET A 465 -12.16 2.80 -13.38
C MET A 465 -11.99 1.95 -14.64
N SER A 466 -11.78 0.63 -14.49
CA SER A 466 -11.59 -0.26 -15.65
C SER A 466 -12.82 -0.25 -16.56
N ILE A 467 -12.57 -0.02 -17.85
CA ILE A 467 -13.57 -0.21 -18.91
C ILE A 467 -13.27 -1.43 -19.79
N ARG A 468 -12.27 -2.25 -19.45
CA ARG A 468 -11.77 -3.32 -20.34
C ARG A 468 -12.87 -4.27 -20.81
N ARG A 469 -13.86 -4.55 -19.96
CA ARG A 469 -14.99 -5.44 -20.26
C ARG A 469 -15.90 -4.92 -21.38
N THR A 470 -15.82 -3.62 -21.69
CA THR A 470 -16.54 -3.00 -22.82
C THR A 470 -15.77 -3.09 -24.13
N ARG A 471 -14.49 -3.46 -24.08
CA ARG A 471 -13.59 -3.49 -25.24
C ARG A 471 -13.69 -4.86 -25.92
N PRO A 472 -14.02 -4.93 -27.22
CA PRO A 472 -14.02 -6.20 -27.94
C PRO A 472 -12.60 -6.75 -28.02
N VAL A 473 -12.45 -8.06 -27.82
CA VAL A 473 -11.20 -8.75 -28.11
C VAL A 473 -11.03 -8.83 -29.62
N VAL A 474 -10.02 -8.15 -30.16
CA VAL A 474 -9.69 -8.19 -31.59
C VAL A 474 -8.43 -8.99 -31.78
N ILE A 475 -8.47 -10.04 -32.60
CA ILE A 475 -7.26 -10.74 -33.04
C ILE A 475 -6.66 -9.97 -34.22
N TYR A 476 -5.65 -9.16 -33.91
CA TYR A 476 -5.17 -8.09 -34.79
C TYR A 476 -3.79 -8.39 -35.42
N ASN A 477 -3.16 -9.49 -35.00
CA ASN A 477 -1.97 -10.06 -35.63
C ASN A 477 -2.34 -11.41 -36.26
N LYS A 478 -1.74 -11.69 -37.42
CA LYS A 478 -1.76 -13.02 -38.05
C LYS A 478 -0.41 -13.65 -37.71
N PHE A 479 -0.45 -14.75 -36.98
CA PHE A 479 0.74 -15.50 -36.56
C PHE A 479 1.00 -16.67 -37.48
#